data_AF-A9CFR2-F1
#
_entry.id   AF-A9CFR2-F1
#
_cell.length_a   1.000
_cell.length_b   1.000
_cell.length_c   1.000
_cell.angle_alpha   90.00
_cell.angle_beta   90.00
_cell.angle_gamma   90.00
#
_symmetry.space_group_name_H-M   'P 1'
#
loop_
_entity.id
_entity.type
_entity.pdbx_description
1 polymer ?
#
loop_
_entity_poly.entity_id
_entity_poly.type
_entity_poly.pdbx_seq_one_letter_code
_entity_poly.pdbx_strand_id
1 'polypeptide(L)'
;MTCTSLCPNEKIQQDEASPGPVQNDEKICRAAYGKTMHYNNSGKVRPSFVKNNDLLAGSLSVWRRFSNTESELGDITKTLSETGPSDATLYDLFSAETGRVREIRVTTLPAIQALHVFDDCRTDESGGKHPNHAVVAICRELKPESLSKDSPEYLEIRDELVKLFKQNIEWALPQANRA
;
A
#
# COMPACT_ATOMS: atom_id res chain seq x y z
N MET A 1 -32.35 -11.47 -5.80
CA MET A 1 -31.06 -11.68 -6.49
C MET A 1 -29.98 -11.13 -5.58
N THR A 2 -29.26 -12.02 -4.92
CA THR A 2 -28.11 -11.68 -4.06
C THR A 2 -26.97 -11.23 -4.95
N CYS A 3 -26.62 -9.94 -4.91
CA CYS A 3 -25.34 -9.48 -5.42
C CYS A 3 -24.24 -10.16 -4.58
N THR A 4 -23.71 -11.27 -5.05
CA THR A 4 -22.42 -11.77 -4.58
C THR A 4 -21.38 -10.75 -4.98
N SER A 5 -21.06 -9.85 -4.05
CA SER A 5 -20.01 -8.84 -4.17
C SER A 5 -18.66 -9.55 -4.24
N LEU A 6 -18.26 -9.93 -5.45
CA LEU A 6 -16.94 -10.46 -5.74
C LEU A 6 -15.88 -9.45 -5.26
N CYS A 7 -14.73 -9.96 -4.79
CA CYS A 7 -13.56 -9.11 -4.58
C CYS A 7 -13.25 -8.29 -5.85
N PRO A 8 -12.62 -7.10 -5.72
CA PRO A 8 -12.12 -6.37 -6.88
C PRO A 8 -11.37 -7.34 -7.79
N ASN A 9 -11.80 -7.40 -9.06
CA ASN A 9 -11.16 -8.32 -9.99
C ASN A 9 -9.81 -7.73 -10.39
N GLU A 10 -8.76 -8.09 -9.66
CA GLU A 10 -7.39 -7.63 -9.93
C GLU A 10 -6.89 -7.98 -11.33
N LYS A 11 -7.57 -8.87 -12.05
CA LYS A 11 -7.20 -9.31 -13.39
C LYS A 11 -7.69 -8.36 -14.49
N ILE A 12 -8.51 -7.37 -14.16
CA ILE A 12 -8.95 -6.36 -15.11
C ILE A 12 -8.38 -5.00 -14.72
N GLN A 13 -8.11 -4.19 -15.75
CA GLN A 13 -7.83 -2.78 -15.57
C GLN A 13 -9.07 -2.10 -15.00
N GLN A 14 -8.92 -1.45 -13.85
CA GLN A 14 -9.99 -0.71 -13.19
C GLN A 14 -10.03 0.76 -13.60
N ASP A 15 -8.89 1.34 -13.99
CA ASP A 15 -8.79 2.74 -14.46
C ASP A 15 -8.08 2.82 -15.81
N GLU A 16 -8.67 3.52 -16.78
CA GLU A 16 -8.14 3.68 -18.14
C GLU A 16 -6.76 4.35 -18.19
N ALA A 17 -6.42 5.17 -17.18
CA ALA A 17 -5.11 5.82 -17.08
C ALA A 17 -4.03 4.88 -16.53
N SER A 18 -4.39 3.72 -15.99
CA SER A 18 -3.44 2.74 -15.48
C SER A 18 -2.77 1.97 -16.63
N PRO A 19 -1.57 1.41 -16.43
CA PRO A 19 -0.92 0.53 -17.41
C PRO A 19 -1.56 -0.86 -17.49
N GLY A 20 -2.61 -1.13 -16.70
CA GLY A 20 -3.32 -2.40 -16.64
C GLY A 20 -3.27 -3.08 -15.26
N PRO A 21 -3.75 -4.34 -15.18
CA PRO A 21 -3.73 -5.15 -13.96
C PRO A 21 -2.36 -5.19 -13.28
N VAL A 22 -2.31 -5.07 -11.95
CA VAL A 22 -1.06 -5.20 -11.19
C VAL A 22 -0.57 -6.65 -11.26
N GLN A 23 0.59 -6.90 -11.85
CA GLN A 23 1.19 -8.23 -11.98
C GLN A 23 1.83 -8.70 -10.67
N ASN A 24 2.14 -9.99 -10.56
CA ASN A 24 2.75 -10.56 -9.34
C ASN A 24 4.22 -10.15 -9.15
N ASP A 25 4.93 -9.93 -10.24
CA ASP A 25 6.34 -9.54 -10.31
C ASP A 25 6.54 -8.02 -10.19
N GLU A 26 5.46 -7.23 -10.25
CA GLU A 26 5.50 -5.81 -9.89
C GLU A 26 5.82 -5.64 -8.41
N LYS A 27 6.57 -4.58 -8.10
CA LYS A 27 6.70 -4.11 -6.73
C LYS A 27 5.63 -3.06 -6.47
N ILE A 28 5.04 -3.10 -5.28
CA ILE A 28 4.30 -1.97 -4.74
C ILE A 28 5.14 -1.29 -3.67
N CYS A 29 5.09 0.03 -3.70
CA CYS A 29 5.87 0.92 -2.86
C CYS A 29 4.95 1.72 -1.95
N ARG A 30 5.41 1.99 -0.73
CA ARG A 30 4.67 2.80 0.22
C ARG A 30 5.57 3.81 0.92
N ALA A 31 5.15 5.06 0.84
CA ALA A 31 5.87 6.21 1.39
C ALA A 31 5.83 6.23 2.92
N ALA A 32 6.99 6.46 3.53
CA ALA A 32 7.13 6.71 4.95
C ALA A 32 7.67 8.13 5.18
N TYR A 33 6.77 9.07 5.49
CA TYR A 33 7.10 10.40 5.97
C TYR A 33 7.59 10.41 7.42
N GLY A 34 8.33 11.46 7.81
CA GLY A 34 9.14 11.57 9.03
C GLY A 34 8.48 11.38 10.40
N LYS A 35 9.12 11.91 11.46
CA LYS A 35 8.80 11.59 12.88
C LYS A 35 7.38 11.95 13.33
N THR A 36 6.76 12.94 12.69
CA THR A 36 5.38 13.34 12.98
C THR A 36 4.36 12.30 12.51
N MET A 37 4.72 11.48 11.51
CA MET A 37 3.79 10.55 10.87
C MET A 37 4.13 9.08 11.12
N HIS A 38 5.21 8.59 10.51
CA HIS A 38 5.48 7.16 10.45
C HIS A 38 6.66 6.72 11.29
N TYR A 39 7.49 7.64 11.78
CA TYR A 39 8.63 7.30 12.64
C TYR A 39 8.37 7.65 14.09
N ASN A 40 8.77 6.81 15.03
CA ASN A 40 8.81 7.16 16.44
C ASN A 40 10.13 7.90 16.79
N ASN A 41 10.25 8.35 18.04
CA ASN A 41 11.45 9.06 18.51
C ASN A 41 12.72 8.19 18.50
N SER A 42 12.60 6.85 18.43
CA SER A 42 13.74 5.94 18.29
C SER A 42 14.06 5.60 16.83
N GLY A 43 13.45 6.28 15.86
CA GLY A 43 13.72 6.07 14.43
C GLY A 43 13.10 4.79 13.86
N LYS A 44 12.18 4.14 14.57
CA LYS A 44 11.47 2.95 14.08
C LYS A 44 10.16 3.34 13.40
N VAL A 45 9.87 2.67 12.28
CA VAL A 45 8.57 2.75 11.59
C VAL A 45 7.46 2.26 12.52
N ARG A 46 6.45 3.10 12.75
CA ARG A 46 5.25 2.84 13.53
C ARG A 46 4.30 1.90 12.76
N PRO A 47 3.49 1.07 13.44
CA PRO A 47 2.45 0.29 12.78
C PRO A 47 1.45 1.15 11.99
N SER A 48 1.23 2.40 12.39
CA SER A 48 0.41 3.39 11.68
C SER A 48 0.92 3.75 10.28
N PHE A 49 2.11 3.27 9.90
CA PHE A 49 2.55 3.21 8.52
C PHE A 49 1.48 2.53 7.66
N VAL A 50 0.91 1.40 8.07
CA VAL A 50 -0.33 0.92 7.45
C VAL A 50 -1.50 1.56 8.20
N LYS A 51 -2.07 2.62 7.62
CA LYS A 51 -3.15 3.39 8.25
C LYS A 51 -4.44 2.57 8.30
N ASN A 52 -4.96 2.36 9.52
CA ASN A 52 -6.04 1.41 9.73
C ASN A 52 -7.31 1.72 8.93
N ASN A 53 -7.72 3.00 8.93
CA ASN A 53 -8.93 3.42 8.24
C ASN A 53 -8.83 3.16 6.73
N ASP A 54 -7.66 3.36 6.14
CA ASP A 54 -7.46 3.22 4.70
C ASP A 54 -7.47 1.73 4.32
N LEU A 55 -6.81 0.86 5.10
CA LEU A 55 -6.82 -0.58 4.83
C LEU A 55 -8.20 -1.20 5.03
N LEU A 56 -8.92 -0.85 6.10
CA LEU A 56 -10.29 -1.32 6.35
C LEU A 56 -11.29 -0.81 5.29
N ALA A 57 -11.10 0.41 4.80
CA ALA A 57 -11.90 0.97 3.71
C ALA A 57 -11.55 0.37 2.33
N GLY A 58 -10.47 -0.42 2.23
CA GLY A 58 -9.99 -0.95 0.95
C GLY A 58 -9.39 0.12 0.04
N SER A 59 -8.76 1.13 0.63
CA SER A 59 -8.19 2.29 -0.05
C SER A 59 -6.76 2.59 0.40
N LEU A 60 -6.01 1.57 0.87
CA LEU A 60 -4.63 1.78 1.27
C LEU A 60 -3.78 2.10 0.04
N SER A 61 -3.43 3.37 -0.11
CA SER A 61 -2.63 3.89 -1.22
C SER A 61 -1.23 3.29 -1.26
N VAL A 62 -0.84 2.82 -2.45
CA VAL A 62 0.49 2.33 -2.79
C VAL A 62 0.87 2.77 -4.21
N TRP A 63 2.16 2.69 -4.52
CA TRP A 63 2.72 3.08 -5.82
C TRP A 63 3.33 1.88 -6.49
N ARG A 64 2.86 1.50 -7.67
CA ARG A 64 3.46 0.40 -8.43
C ARG A 64 4.79 0.82 -9.05
N ARG A 65 5.72 -0.12 -9.11
CA ARG A 65 6.92 -0.08 -9.93
C ARG A 65 6.87 -1.25 -10.89
N PHE A 66 6.56 -0.92 -12.13
CA PHE A 66 6.41 -1.88 -13.21
C PHE A 66 7.75 -2.19 -13.88
N SER A 67 8.51 -1.16 -14.21
CA SER A 67 9.77 -1.30 -14.95
C SER A 67 10.97 -1.62 -14.07
N ASN A 68 10.84 -1.39 -12.75
CA ASN A 68 11.94 -1.49 -11.77
C ASN A 68 13.17 -0.65 -12.13
N THR A 69 12.99 0.42 -12.92
CA THR A 69 14.08 1.32 -13.31
C THR A 69 14.31 2.41 -12.26
N GLU A 70 15.52 2.98 -12.26
CA GLU A 70 15.85 4.15 -11.42
C GLU A 70 15.07 5.40 -11.84
N SER A 71 14.76 5.55 -13.14
CA SER A 71 13.93 6.67 -13.62
C SER A 71 12.54 6.62 -13.00
N GLU A 72 11.88 5.45 -13.05
CA GLU A 72 10.56 5.25 -12.45
C GLU A 72 10.57 5.50 -10.94
N LEU A 73 11.63 5.05 -10.25
CA LEU A 73 11.82 5.33 -8.82
C LEU A 73 11.98 6.83 -8.54
N GLY A 74 12.79 7.52 -9.36
CA GLY A 74 12.98 8.97 -9.31
C GLY A 74 11.68 9.73 -9.49
N ASP A 75 10.86 9.34 -10.47
CA ASP A 75 9.56 9.96 -10.72
C ASP A 75 8.61 9.76 -9.54
N ILE A 76 8.49 8.54 -9.03
CA ILE A 76 7.63 8.23 -7.86
C ILE A 76 8.08 9.02 -6.63
N THR A 77 9.38 9.03 -6.32
CA THR A 77 9.93 9.73 -5.15
C THR A 77 9.77 11.25 -5.26
N LYS A 78 9.94 11.81 -6.46
CA LYS A 78 9.68 13.23 -6.71
C LYS A 78 8.21 13.55 -6.49
N THR A 79 7.29 12.81 -7.11
CA THR A 79 5.85 13.04 -6.94
C THR A 79 5.44 12.94 -5.48
N LEU A 80 5.86 11.88 -4.77
CA LEU A 80 5.57 11.72 -3.33
C LEU A 80 6.15 12.85 -2.47
N SER A 81 7.28 13.42 -2.85
CA SER A 81 7.88 14.56 -2.14
C SER A 81 7.12 15.86 -2.40
N GLU A 82 6.54 16.03 -3.58
CA GLU A 82 5.80 17.22 -4.00
C GLU A 82 4.32 17.20 -3.56
N THR A 83 3.68 16.02 -3.58
CA THR A 83 2.26 15.83 -3.25
C THR A 83 2.02 15.22 -1.87
N GLY A 84 3.09 14.93 -1.13
CA GLY A 84 3.01 14.42 0.23
C GLY A 84 2.37 15.43 1.21
N PRO A 85 2.09 15.02 2.46
CA PRO A 85 1.57 15.92 3.48
C PRO A 85 2.49 17.13 3.68
N SER A 86 1.91 18.33 3.68
CA SER A 86 2.66 19.60 3.68
C SER A 86 3.58 19.79 4.90
N ASP A 87 3.30 19.11 6.00
CA ASP A 87 4.02 19.17 7.27
C ASP A 87 4.97 17.97 7.47
N ALA A 88 5.19 17.15 6.44
CA ALA A 88 5.97 15.92 6.56
C ALA A 88 6.94 15.69 5.39
N THR A 89 8.21 15.47 5.70
CA THR A 89 9.23 15.11 4.71
C THR A 89 9.20 13.60 4.44
N LEU A 90 9.31 13.20 3.17
CA LEU A 90 9.47 11.79 2.77
C LEU A 90 10.84 11.27 3.27
N TYR A 91 10.83 10.27 4.14
CA TYR A 91 12.06 9.68 4.69
C TYR A 91 12.46 8.41 3.96
N ASP A 92 11.51 7.53 3.68
CA ASP A 92 11.78 6.25 3.04
C ASP A 92 10.65 5.86 2.09
N LEU A 93 11.00 5.10 1.06
CA LEU A 93 10.07 4.39 0.19
C LEU A 93 10.31 2.90 0.36
N PHE A 94 9.42 2.22 1.08
CA PHE A 94 9.46 0.78 1.29
C PHE A 94 8.80 0.05 0.13
N SER A 95 9.19 -1.19 -0.14
CA SER A 95 8.54 -2.01 -1.17
C SER A 95 8.21 -3.42 -0.72
N ALA A 96 7.25 -4.01 -1.43
CA ALA A 96 6.89 -5.42 -1.37
C ALA A 96 6.60 -5.92 -2.79
N GLU A 97 6.99 -7.16 -3.09
CA GLU A 97 6.53 -7.83 -4.30
C GLU A 97 5.02 -8.10 -4.18
N THR A 98 4.28 -7.80 -5.24
CA THR A 98 2.82 -7.92 -5.23
C THR A 98 2.36 -9.36 -5.00
N GLY A 99 3.05 -10.34 -5.60
CA GLY A 99 2.79 -11.76 -5.36
C GLY A 99 2.89 -12.14 -3.87
N ARG A 100 3.88 -11.60 -3.16
CA ARG A 100 4.07 -11.83 -1.71
C ARG A 100 2.96 -11.20 -0.86
N VAL A 101 2.43 -10.04 -1.29
CA VAL A 101 1.26 -9.42 -0.63
C VAL A 101 0.04 -10.33 -0.79
N ARG A 102 -0.18 -10.86 -2.00
CA ARG A 102 -1.26 -11.81 -2.31
C ARG A 102 -1.11 -13.16 -1.63
N GLU A 103 0.07 -13.51 -1.12
CA GLU A 103 0.30 -14.71 -0.31
C GLU A 103 -0.11 -14.55 1.15
N ILE A 104 -0.41 -13.34 1.64
CA ILE A 104 -0.84 -13.13 3.02
C ILE A 104 -2.17 -13.86 3.26
N ARG A 105 -2.23 -14.61 4.37
CA ARG A 105 -3.39 -15.38 4.85
C ARG A 105 -3.59 -15.08 6.32
N VAL A 106 -4.84 -15.14 6.79
CA VAL A 106 -5.12 -15.19 8.23
C VAL A 106 -5.08 -16.63 8.71
N THR A 107 -4.53 -16.86 9.90
CA THR A 107 -4.34 -18.21 10.45
C THR A 107 -5.66 -18.97 10.62
N THR A 108 -6.74 -18.26 10.93
CA THR A 108 -8.08 -18.84 11.10
C THR A 108 -8.77 -19.23 9.78
N LEU A 109 -8.34 -18.65 8.65
CA LEU A 109 -8.89 -18.90 7.31
C LEU A 109 -7.75 -19.02 6.27
N PRO A 110 -6.88 -20.05 6.38
CA PRO A 110 -5.65 -20.14 5.59
C PRO A 110 -5.88 -20.38 4.08
N ALA A 111 -7.09 -20.81 3.71
CA ALA A 111 -7.47 -21.01 2.31
C ALA A 111 -7.79 -19.70 1.57
N ILE A 112 -8.05 -18.61 2.30
CA ILE A 112 -8.52 -17.33 1.73
C ILE A 112 -7.37 -16.34 1.64
N GLN A 113 -7.09 -15.84 0.43
CA GLN A 113 -6.19 -14.71 0.23
C GLN A 113 -6.70 -13.51 1.01
N ALA A 114 -5.86 -12.92 1.87
CA ALA A 114 -6.31 -11.86 2.75
C ALA A 114 -6.31 -10.48 2.10
N LEU A 115 -5.37 -10.23 1.19
CA LEU A 115 -5.14 -8.92 0.59
C LEU A 115 -5.22 -8.97 -0.92
N HIS A 116 -5.81 -7.94 -1.49
CA HIS A 116 -5.82 -7.66 -2.91
C HIS A 116 -5.02 -6.40 -3.24
N VAL A 117 -4.40 -6.38 -4.42
CA VAL A 117 -3.69 -5.25 -5.02
C VAL A 117 -4.21 -5.04 -6.43
N PHE A 118 -4.75 -3.86 -6.71
CA PHE A 118 -5.32 -3.50 -8.01
C PHE A 118 -4.97 -2.06 -8.38
N ASP A 119 -4.96 -1.77 -9.68
CA ASP A 119 -4.92 -0.39 -10.16
C ASP A 119 -6.15 0.33 -9.66
N ASP A 120 -5.94 1.50 -9.11
CA ASP A 120 -7.02 2.37 -8.71
C ASP A 120 -6.47 3.78 -8.81
N CYS A 121 -6.41 4.32 -10.03
CA CYS A 121 -5.93 5.67 -10.28
C CYS A 121 -6.98 6.72 -9.91
N ARG A 122 -7.81 6.47 -8.88
CA ARG A 122 -8.76 7.44 -8.34
C ARG A 122 -8.08 8.78 -8.15
N THR A 123 -8.78 9.80 -8.60
CA THR A 123 -8.42 11.19 -8.42
C THR A 123 -8.31 11.46 -6.91
N ASP A 124 -7.13 11.85 -6.43
CA ASP A 124 -7.01 12.36 -5.07
C ASP A 124 -7.87 13.62 -4.88
N GLU A 125 -7.99 14.11 -3.66
CA GLU A 125 -8.75 15.33 -3.33
C GLU A 125 -8.23 16.58 -4.08
N SER A 126 -7.03 16.51 -4.68
CA SER A 126 -6.39 17.57 -5.46
C SER A 126 -6.53 17.41 -6.98
N GLY A 127 -7.28 16.42 -7.48
CA GLY A 127 -7.43 16.21 -8.91
C GLY A 127 -6.38 15.30 -9.55
N GLY A 128 -5.44 14.76 -8.76
CA GLY A 128 -4.31 13.98 -9.23
C GLY A 128 -4.68 12.54 -9.56
N LYS A 129 -4.54 12.14 -10.82
CA LYS A 129 -4.43 10.75 -11.23
C LYS A 129 -2.98 10.45 -11.57
N HIS A 130 -2.45 9.33 -11.09
CA HIS A 130 -1.13 8.86 -11.49
C HIS A 130 -1.21 7.42 -12.01
N PRO A 131 -0.64 7.10 -13.19
CA PRO A 131 -0.69 5.74 -13.76
C PRO A 131 -0.06 4.70 -12.83
N ASN A 132 0.92 5.11 -12.04
CA ASN A 132 1.58 4.25 -11.05
C ASN A 132 0.85 4.18 -9.70
N HIS A 133 -0.34 4.76 -9.55
CA HIS A 133 -1.11 4.60 -8.32
C HIS A 133 -1.86 3.26 -8.31
N ALA A 134 -1.86 2.60 -7.16
CA ALA A 134 -2.58 1.36 -6.92
C ALA A 134 -3.08 1.36 -5.46
N VAL A 135 -3.93 0.39 -5.13
CA VAL A 135 -4.45 0.25 -3.77
C VAL A 135 -4.33 -1.18 -3.28
N VAL A 136 -4.18 -1.31 -1.96
CA VAL A 136 -4.29 -2.57 -1.23
C VAL A 136 -5.61 -2.60 -0.48
N ALA A 137 -6.37 -3.70 -0.60
CA ALA A 137 -7.64 -3.89 0.09
C ALA A 137 -7.75 -5.28 0.71
N ILE A 138 -8.48 -5.39 1.82
CA ILE A 138 -8.81 -6.69 2.40
C ILE A 138 -9.84 -7.42 1.52
N CYS A 139 -9.62 -8.72 1.34
CA CYS A 139 -10.52 -9.63 0.62
C CYS A 139 -11.94 -9.59 1.19
N ARG A 140 -12.95 -9.43 0.31
CA ARG A 140 -14.37 -9.38 0.69
C ARG A 140 -14.85 -10.66 1.35
N GLU A 141 -14.25 -11.81 1.06
CA GLU A 141 -14.57 -13.06 1.74
C GLU A 141 -14.23 -13.04 3.24
N LEU A 142 -13.29 -12.19 3.65
CA LEU A 142 -12.98 -11.92 5.06
C LEU A 142 -13.94 -10.92 5.72
N LYS A 143 -14.95 -10.42 5.00
CA LYS A 143 -15.97 -9.47 5.47
C LYS A 143 -15.34 -8.26 6.17
N PRO A 144 -14.54 -7.43 5.47
CA PRO A 144 -13.80 -6.33 6.07
C PRO A 144 -14.69 -5.34 6.85
N GLU A 145 -15.96 -5.20 6.46
CA GLU A 145 -16.97 -4.41 7.18
C GLU A 145 -17.30 -4.91 8.60
N SER A 146 -16.97 -6.17 8.90
CA SER A 146 -17.12 -6.79 10.22
C SER A 146 -15.82 -6.79 11.04
N LEU A 147 -14.69 -6.43 10.42
CA LEU A 147 -13.42 -6.31 11.11
C LEU A 147 -13.33 -4.97 11.84
N SER A 148 -12.57 -4.96 12.94
CA SER A 148 -12.21 -3.73 13.64
C SER A 148 -10.70 -3.59 13.68
N LYS A 149 -10.19 -2.38 13.96
CA LYS A 149 -8.73 -2.14 14.09
C LYS A 149 -8.05 -2.98 15.18
N ASP A 150 -8.85 -3.55 16.09
CA ASP A 150 -8.42 -4.32 17.25
C ASP A 150 -8.76 -5.82 17.09
N SER A 151 -9.41 -6.25 16.00
CA SER A 151 -9.71 -7.66 15.80
C SER A 151 -8.44 -8.46 15.48
N PRO A 152 -8.27 -9.69 16.02
CA PRO A 152 -7.06 -10.49 15.82
C PRO A 152 -6.72 -10.69 14.34
N GLU A 153 -7.71 -10.98 13.50
CA GLU A 153 -7.54 -11.20 12.07
C GLU A 153 -7.02 -9.93 11.37
N TYR A 154 -7.55 -8.76 11.74
CA TYR A 154 -7.09 -7.50 11.17
C TYR A 154 -5.65 -7.18 11.58
N LEU A 155 -5.32 -7.38 12.86
CA LEU A 155 -3.97 -7.18 13.37
C LEU A 155 -2.96 -8.09 12.66
N GLU A 156 -3.30 -9.36 12.46
CA GLU A 156 -2.48 -10.33 11.71
C GLU A 156 -2.22 -9.86 10.27
N ILE A 157 -3.26 -9.46 9.54
CA ILE A 157 -3.15 -8.95 8.17
C ILE A 157 -2.26 -7.72 8.11
N ARG A 158 -2.54 -6.73 8.98
CA ARG A 158 -1.79 -5.47 9.02
C ARG A 158 -0.33 -5.71 9.35
N ASP A 159 -0.05 -6.54 10.34
CA ASP A 159 1.31 -6.74 10.85
C ASP A 159 2.16 -7.53 9.87
N GLU A 160 1.61 -8.54 9.18
CA GLU A 160 2.31 -9.22 8.08
C GLU A 160 2.55 -8.28 6.89
N LEU A 161 1.60 -7.40 6.56
CA LEU A 161 1.81 -6.40 5.51
C LEU A 161 2.91 -5.39 5.88
N VAL A 162 2.91 -4.87 7.12
CA VAL A 162 3.96 -3.98 7.64
C VAL A 162 5.32 -4.68 7.61
N LYS A 163 5.37 -5.94 8.06
CA LYS A 163 6.59 -6.75 8.06
C LYS A 163 7.12 -6.93 6.64
N LEU A 164 6.25 -7.22 5.67
CA LEU A 164 6.63 -7.40 4.28
C LEU A 164 7.24 -6.11 3.69
N PHE A 165 6.60 -4.96 3.86
CA PHE A 165 7.15 -3.68 3.40
C PHE A 165 8.51 -3.36 4.04
N LYS A 166 8.66 -3.62 5.34
CA LYS A 166 9.90 -3.30 6.06
C LYS A 166 11.10 -4.16 5.69
N GLN A 167 10.93 -5.18 4.83
CA GLN A 167 12.04 -6.00 4.34
C GLN A 167 12.88 -5.29 3.29
N ASN A 168 12.29 -4.35 2.54
CA ASN A 168 12.96 -3.69 1.42
C ASN A 168 12.77 -2.17 1.46
N ILE A 169 13.86 -1.43 1.39
CA ILE A 169 13.88 0.02 1.20
C ILE A 169 14.37 0.27 -0.22
N GLU A 170 13.53 0.82 -1.08
CA GLU A 170 13.90 1.18 -2.45
C GLU A 170 14.61 2.52 -2.49
N TRP A 171 14.21 3.44 -1.62
CA TRP A 171 14.79 4.77 -1.54
C TRP A 171 14.77 5.28 -0.10
N ALA A 172 15.81 6.01 0.29
CA ALA A 172 15.97 6.58 1.62
C ALA A 172 16.55 7.99 1.53
N LEU A 173 15.95 8.92 2.25
CA LEU A 173 16.52 10.25 2.48
C LEU A 173 17.81 10.08 3.31
N PRO A 174 18.95 10.70 2.89
CA PRO A 174 20.19 10.64 3.65
C PRO A 174 20.01 11.08 5.10
N GLN A 175 20.67 10.38 6.04
CA GLN A 175 20.49 10.63 7.47
C GLN A 175 20.77 12.09 7.89
N ALA A 176 21.71 12.76 7.22
CA ALA A 176 22.03 14.17 7.45
C ALA A 176 20.85 15.12 7.18
N ASN A 177 19.88 14.67 6.38
CA ASN A 177 18.72 15.46 5.96
C ASN A 177 17.44 15.06 6.72
N ARG A 178 17.52 14.12 7.68
CA ARG A 178 16.38 13.70 8.51
C ARG A 178 16.31 14.54 9.79
N ALA A 179 15.47 15.57 9.79
CA ALA A 179 15.20 16.42 10.97
C ALA A 179 14.43 15.66 12.08
#